data_AF-A0A847DXL5-F1
#
_entry.id   AF-A0A847DXL5-F1
#
_cell.length_a   1.000
_cell.length_b   1.000
_cell.length_c   1.000
_cell.angle_alpha   90.00
_cell.angle_beta   90.00
_cell.angle_gamma   90.00
#
_symmetry.space_group_name_H-M   'P 1'
#
loop_
_entity.id
_entity.type
_entity.pdbx_description
1 polymer ?
#
loop_
_entity_poly.entity_id
_entity_poly.type
_entity_poly.pdbx_seq_one_letter_code
_entity_poly.pdbx_strand_id
1 'polypeptide(L)'
;GPFVRRLFLRSTGMDIMPELVQKTMILNGRIVEVPAHLDWSRQLEAGPRRSSSMRVVRHIGSTLVSGFIFRPFVMLLLPGLLLFLFSLYVNAWVVYEFLRALPGAGGQMHLAALAVYSDHPQTLFIGTLSLVLSVQLIGMGAMSLQNARYFKDAYYMGSELRRQLERLSPVDSQSTIEPRAALEHAMPRASPIGSELRREFERALPDGSPSEDCR
;
A
#
# COMPACT_ATOMS: atom_id res chain seq x y z
N GLY A 1 -6.63 3.74 -24.94
CA GLY A 1 -5.35 3.78 -25.68
C GLY A 1 -4.33 2.78 -25.10
N PRO A 2 -3.27 2.41 -25.83
CA PRO A 2 -2.28 1.41 -25.41
C PRO A 2 -1.53 1.76 -24.11
N PHE A 3 -1.34 3.05 -23.82
CA PHE A 3 -0.68 3.50 -22.58
C PHE A 3 -1.52 3.19 -21.33
N VAL A 4 -2.82 3.54 -21.35
CA VAL A 4 -3.73 3.31 -20.22
C VAL A 4 -3.85 1.82 -19.86
N ARG A 5 -3.83 0.93 -20.87
CA ARG A 5 -3.86 -0.53 -20.66
C ARG A 5 -2.62 -1.09 -19.95
N ARG A 6 -1.50 -0.35 -19.96
CA ARG A 6 -0.26 -0.72 -19.25
C ARG A 6 -0.24 -0.23 -17.79
N LEU A 7 -1.17 0.66 -17.43
CA LEU A 7 -1.21 1.25 -16.10
C LEU A 7 -2.01 0.33 -15.16
N PHE A 8 -1.31 -0.37 -14.27
CA PHE A 8 -1.95 -1.22 -13.27
C PHE A 8 -2.28 -0.39 -12.02
N LEU A 9 -3.55 -0.05 -11.86
CA LEU A 9 -4.07 0.63 -10.68
C LEU A 9 -4.52 -0.42 -9.66
N ARG A 10 -4.10 -0.23 -8.41
CA ARG A 10 -4.56 -1.05 -7.28
C ARG A 10 -5.76 -0.41 -6.59
N SER A 11 -5.83 0.92 -6.57
CA SER A 11 -6.87 1.70 -5.91
C SER A 11 -8.08 1.89 -6.82
N THR A 12 -9.26 1.65 -6.29
CA THR A 12 -10.54 1.82 -7.01
C THR A 12 -11.36 3.03 -6.51
N GLY A 13 -10.91 3.67 -5.43
CA GLY A 13 -11.62 4.75 -4.74
C GLY A 13 -11.00 6.14 -4.95
N MET A 14 -11.06 6.99 -3.92
CA MET A 14 -10.54 8.35 -3.94
C MET A 14 -9.04 8.45 -4.23
N ASP A 15 -8.29 7.40 -3.86
CA ASP A 15 -6.84 7.32 -4.07
C ASP A 15 -6.45 6.96 -5.52
N ILE A 16 -7.43 6.77 -6.42
CA ILE A 16 -7.15 6.43 -7.82
C ILE A 16 -6.42 7.55 -8.56
N MET A 17 -6.78 8.82 -8.30
CA MET A 17 -6.15 9.97 -8.93
C MET A 17 -4.67 10.11 -8.57
N PRO A 18 -4.28 10.14 -7.27
CA PRO A 18 -2.86 10.24 -6.93
C PRO A 18 -2.06 9.00 -7.36
N GLU A 19 -2.66 7.79 -7.37
CA GLU A 19 -2.01 6.58 -7.90
C GLU A 19 -1.78 6.67 -9.42
N LEU A 20 -2.78 7.15 -10.17
CA LEU A 20 -2.69 7.33 -11.61
C LEU A 20 -1.57 8.32 -11.96
N VAL A 21 -1.50 9.45 -11.26
CA VAL A 21 -0.44 10.45 -11.43
C VAL A 21 0.92 9.84 -11.09
N GLN A 22 1.07 9.15 -9.96
CA GLN A 22 2.33 8.53 -9.54
C GLN A 22 2.83 7.51 -10.58
N LYS A 23 1.99 6.56 -10.98
CA LYS A 23 2.39 5.50 -11.92
C LYS A 23 2.62 6.01 -13.33
N THR A 24 1.87 7.04 -13.74
CA THR A 24 2.11 7.72 -15.02
C THR A 24 3.47 8.41 -15.02
N MET A 25 3.84 9.09 -13.93
CA MET A 25 5.19 9.66 -13.78
C MET A 25 6.28 8.59 -13.74
N ILE A 26 6.04 7.45 -13.05
CA ILE A 26 7.00 6.32 -13.04
C ILE A 26 7.28 5.89 -14.48
N LEU A 27 6.25 5.72 -15.33
CA LEU A 27 6.43 5.33 -16.73
C LEU A 27 6.86 6.47 -17.67
N ASN A 28 7.26 7.63 -17.15
CA ASN A 28 7.60 8.85 -17.91
C ASN A 28 6.47 9.29 -18.88
N GLY A 29 5.21 9.13 -18.48
CA GLY A 29 4.05 9.58 -19.24
C GLY A 29 3.86 11.10 -19.16
N ARG A 30 3.38 11.71 -20.24
CA ARG A 30 3.03 13.14 -20.29
C ARG A 30 1.65 13.35 -19.68
N ILE A 31 1.56 14.20 -18.66
CA ILE A 31 0.30 14.62 -18.04
C ILE A 31 -0.01 16.03 -18.52
N VAL A 32 -1.23 16.26 -19.01
CA VAL A 32 -1.72 17.57 -19.43
C VAL A 32 -2.98 17.86 -18.62
N GLU A 33 -3.02 19.05 -18.01
CA GLU A 33 -4.19 19.51 -17.28
C GLU A 33 -5.13 20.21 -18.26
N VAL A 34 -6.39 19.80 -18.26
CA VAL A 34 -7.45 20.42 -19.07
C VAL A 34 -8.34 21.22 -18.11
N PRO A 35 -8.46 22.55 -18.29
CA PRO A 35 -9.33 23.34 -17.45
C PRO A 35 -10.78 22.88 -17.66
N ALA A 36 -11.44 22.51 -16.57
CA ALA A 36 -12.84 22.13 -16.56
C ALA A 36 -13.54 22.83 -15.41
N HIS A 37 -14.71 23.39 -15.68
CA HIS A 37 -15.59 23.91 -14.63
C HIS A 37 -16.45 22.75 -14.13
N LEU A 38 -16.31 22.40 -12.85
CA LEU A 38 -17.26 21.49 -12.22
C LEU A 38 -18.52 22.27 -11.84
N ASP A 39 -19.63 21.90 -12.47
CA ASP A 39 -20.95 22.42 -12.14
C ASP A 39 -21.57 21.58 -11.01
N TRP A 40 -21.62 22.18 -9.82
CA TRP A 40 -22.18 21.58 -8.61
C TRP A 40 -23.63 22.00 -8.35
N SER A 41 -24.27 22.73 -9.25
CA SER A 41 -25.61 23.33 -9.05
C SER A 41 -26.64 22.30 -8.61
N ARG A 42 -26.66 21.14 -9.26
CA ARG A 42 -27.56 20.02 -8.92
C ARG A 42 -27.31 19.39 -7.55
N GLN A 43 -26.12 19.55 -6.99
CA GLN A 43 -25.73 18.96 -5.71
C GLN A 43 -26.00 19.91 -4.54
N LEU A 44 -26.03 21.23 -4.78
CA LEU A 44 -26.53 22.23 -3.82
C LEU A 44 -28.06 22.17 -3.67
N GLU A 45 -28.79 21.90 -4.77
CA GLU A 45 -30.26 21.74 -4.75
C GLU A 45 -30.74 20.57 -3.88
N ALA A 46 -29.88 19.56 -3.67
CA ALA A 46 -30.19 18.38 -2.85
C ALA A 46 -30.12 18.62 -1.31
N GLY A 47 -29.92 19.86 -0.86
CA GLY A 47 -29.92 20.25 0.56
C GLY A 47 -28.62 19.89 1.32
N PRO A 48 -28.40 20.48 2.51
CA PRO A 48 -27.12 20.37 3.20
C PRO A 48 -26.92 18.95 3.76
N ARG A 49 -26.05 18.17 3.09
CA ARG A 49 -25.55 16.90 3.65
C ARG A 49 -24.60 17.20 4.81
N ARG A 50 -24.95 16.69 6.00
CA ARG A 50 -24.18 16.75 7.26
C ARG A 50 -22.67 16.70 7.03
N SER A 51 -22.01 17.85 7.20
CA SER A 51 -20.56 17.97 7.28
C SER A 51 -20.10 17.38 8.63
N SER A 52 -19.53 16.18 8.58
CA SER A 52 -18.93 15.56 9.76
C SER A 52 -17.52 16.11 9.94
N SER A 53 -17.29 16.92 10.97
CA SER A 53 -15.94 17.36 11.39
C SER A 53 -14.98 16.17 11.55
N MET A 54 -15.50 15.02 11.99
CA MET A 54 -14.75 13.75 12.09
C MET A 54 -14.27 13.24 10.72
N ARG A 55 -15.02 13.50 9.64
CA ARG A 55 -14.62 13.21 8.27
C ARG A 55 -13.50 14.13 7.81
N VAL A 56 -13.51 15.41 8.22
CA VAL A 56 -12.44 16.38 7.90
C VAL A 56 -11.15 16.01 8.62
N VAL A 57 -11.19 15.64 9.90
CA VAL A 57 -10.01 15.16 10.64
C VAL A 57 -9.47 13.84 10.05
N ARG A 58 -10.36 12.90 9.68
CA ARG A 58 -9.97 11.70 8.92
C ARG A 58 -9.34 12.07 7.58
N HIS A 59 -9.79 13.15 6.94
CA HIS A 59 -9.23 13.61 5.68
C HIS A 59 -7.84 14.21 5.86
N ILE A 60 -7.63 15.06 6.87
CA ILE A 60 -6.31 15.60 7.23
C ILE A 60 -5.34 14.46 7.59
N GLY A 61 -5.80 13.49 8.39
CA GLY A 61 -5.03 12.29 8.70
C GLY A 61 -4.71 11.48 7.45
N SER A 62 -5.68 11.28 6.55
CA SER A 62 -5.49 10.62 5.25
C SER A 62 -4.50 11.37 4.35
N THR A 63 -4.53 12.70 4.32
CA THR A 63 -3.62 13.53 3.51
C THR A 63 -2.20 13.53 4.09
N LEU A 64 -2.05 13.57 5.43
CA LEU A 64 -0.76 13.43 6.10
C LEU A 64 -0.18 12.02 5.91
N VAL A 65 -1.00 10.98 6.04
CA VAL A 65 -0.61 9.59 5.78
C VAL A 65 -0.30 9.38 4.30
N SER A 66 -1.02 10.05 3.39
CA SER A 66 -0.72 10.04 1.97
C SER A 66 0.62 10.72 1.67
N GLY A 67 0.88 11.88 2.28
CA GLY A 67 2.19 12.55 2.23
C GLY A 67 3.32 11.69 2.81
N PHE A 68 3.05 10.98 3.92
CA PHE A 68 3.93 9.98 4.48
C PHE A 68 4.16 8.81 3.51
N ILE A 69 3.13 8.27 2.85
CA ILE A 69 3.26 7.18 1.87
C ILE A 69 4.07 7.63 0.65
N PHE A 70 3.89 8.86 0.18
CA PHE A 70 4.58 9.36 -1.00
C PHE A 70 6.04 9.72 -0.74
N ARG A 71 6.40 10.18 0.47
CA ARG A 71 7.80 10.50 0.86
C ARG A 71 8.06 10.22 2.35
N PRO A 72 8.09 8.95 2.80
CA PRO A 72 8.22 8.63 4.23
C PRO A 72 9.61 9.01 4.78
N PHE A 73 10.61 9.09 3.88
CA PHE A 73 11.97 9.52 4.14
C PHE A 73 12.07 10.87 4.87
N VAL A 74 11.39 11.93 4.41
CA VAL A 74 11.60 13.28 4.97
C VAL A 74 11.07 13.36 6.40
N MET A 75 9.94 12.70 6.68
CA MET A 75 9.33 12.69 8.01
C MET A 75 10.12 11.91 9.05
N LEU A 76 10.92 10.92 8.66
CA LEU A 76 11.78 10.16 9.58
C LEU A 76 13.19 10.75 9.65
N LEU A 77 13.75 11.16 8.51
CA LEU A 77 15.11 11.68 8.42
C LEU A 77 15.22 13.04 9.13
N LEU A 78 14.28 13.96 8.92
CA LEU A 78 14.38 15.32 9.45
C LEU A 78 14.39 15.35 10.99
N PRO A 79 13.43 14.73 11.72
CA PRO A 79 13.51 14.66 13.18
C PRO A 79 14.70 13.80 13.64
N GLY A 80 15.07 12.75 12.90
CA GLY A 80 16.26 11.94 13.20
C GLY A 80 17.56 12.76 13.16
N LEU A 81 17.70 13.64 12.17
CA LEU A 81 18.86 14.53 12.01
C LEU A 81 18.89 15.64 13.05
N LEU A 82 17.73 16.24 13.37
CA LEU A 82 17.64 17.21 14.47
C LEU A 82 18.04 16.56 15.80
N LEU A 83 17.54 15.36 16.07
CA LEU A 83 17.87 14.61 17.27
C LEU A 83 19.34 14.13 17.27
N PHE A 84 19.93 13.90 16.09
CA PHE A 84 21.36 13.62 15.93
C PHE A 84 22.21 14.80 16.38
N LEU A 85 21.88 16.00 15.88
CA LEU A 85 22.59 17.24 16.24
C LEU A 85 22.46 17.52 17.73
N PHE A 86 21.27 17.34 18.30
CA PHE A 86 21.04 17.44 19.73
C PHE A 86 21.88 16.43 20.52
N SER A 87 21.91 15.17 20.09
CA SER A 87 22.70 14.14 20.75
C SER A 87 24.20 14.43 20.66
N LEU A 88 24.68 14.91 19.51
CA LEU A 88 26.08 15.29 19.32
C LEU A 88 26.47 16.44 20.25
N TYR A 89 25.59 17.42 20.43
CA TYR A 89 25.78 18.51 21.38
C TYR A 89 25.92 18.00 22.82
N VAL A 90 25.01 17.13 23.29
CA VAL A 90 25.05 16.57 24.65
C VAL A 90 26.29 15.70 24.86
N ASN A 91 26.63 14.84 23.90
CA ASN A 91 27.81 13.99 24.00
C ASN A 91 29.11 14.80 23.94
N ALA A 92 29.18 15.84 23.12
CA ALA A 92 30.33 16.75 23.09
C ALA A 92 30.51 17.47 24.44
N TRP A 93 29.41 17.86 25.09
CA TRP A 93 29.44 18.43 26.44
C TRP A 93 30.00 17.46 27.48
N VAL A 94 29.55 16.20 27.46
CA VAL A 94 30.08 15.15 28.34
C VAL A 94 31.57 14.92 28.12
N VAL A 95 32.02 14.88 26.86
CA VAL A 95 33.44 14.76 26.52
C VAL A 95 34.23 15.96 27.03
N TYR A 96 33.69 17.18 26.93
CA TYR A 96 34.31 18.37 27.48
C TYR A 96 34.48 18.28 29.01
N GLU A 97 33.46 17.85 29.75
CA GLU A 97 33.55 17.70 31.20
C GLU A 97 34.56 16.60 31.60
N PHE A 98 34.60 15.51 30.83
CA PHE A 98 35.62 14.46 30.99
C PHE A 98 37.04 14.98 30.80
N LEU A 99 37.28 15.78 29.75
CA LEU A 99 38.59 16.40 29.51
C LEU A 99 38.97 17.40 30.61
N ARG A 100 37.99 18.10 31.19
CA ARG A 100 38.19 19.02 32.32
C ARG A 100 38.48 18.30 33.63
N ALA A 101 37.91 17.12 33.85
CA ALA A 101 38.15 16.30 35.04
C ALA A 101 39.48 15.54 34.98
N LEU A 102 40.04 15.31 33.78
CA LEU A 102 41.26 14.54 33.55
C LEU A 102 42.50 15.02 34.35
N PRO A 103 42.80 16.33 34.42
CA PRO A 103 43.93 16.84 35.20
C PRO A 103 43.72 16.63 36.71
N GLY A 104 42.48 16.75 37.20
CA GLY A 104 42.14 16.51 38.60
C GLY A 104 42.26 15.05 39.03
N ALA A 105 42.11 14.13 38.07
CA ALA A 105 42.27 12.69 38.27
C ALA A 105 43.72 12.18 38.09
N GLY A 106 44.69 13.08 37.95
CA GLY A 106 46.10 12.71 37.73
C GLY A 106 46.34 11.97 36.40
N GLY A 107 45.49 12.21 35.39
CA GLY A 107 45.58 11.55 34.08
C GLY A 107 45.01 10.12 34.03
N GLN A 108 44.44 9.61 35.11
CA GLN A 108 43.81 8.29 35.13
C GLN A 108 42.40 8.36 34.53
N MET A 109 42.25 7.84 33.31
CA MET A 109 40.99 7.90 32.54
C MET A 109 39.79 7.31 33.29
N HIS A 110 40.00 6.23 34.06
CA HIS A 110 38.91 5.57 34.78
C HIS A 110 38.39 6.40 35.96
N LEU A 111 39.25 7.09 36.71
CA LEU A 111 38.85 7.97 37.81
C LEU A 111 38.14 9.22 37.29
N ALA A 112 38.61 9.77 36.17
CA ALA A 112 37.95 10.89 35.50
C ALA A 112 36.55 10.48 34.98
N ALA A 113 36.40 9.29 34.40
CA ALA A 113 35.10 8.78 33.96
C ALA A 113 34.14 8.56 35.14
N LEU A 114 34.64 8.03 36.26
CA LEU A 114 33.85 7.83 37.47
C LEU A 114 33.37 9.17 38.06
N ALA A 115 34.23 10.19 38.08
CA ALA A 115 33.88 11.52 38.58
C ALA A 115 32.77 12.20 37.76
N VAL A 116 32.84 12.11 36.42
CA VAL A 116 31.79 12.64 35.53
C VAL A 116 30.48 11.86 35.69
N TYR A 117 30.56 10.54 35.86
CA TYR A 117 29.38 9.70 36.10
C TYR A 117 28.71 10.01 37.44
N SER A 118 29.47 10.27 38.50
CA SER A 118 28.91 10.61 39.81
C SER A 118 28.25 11.98 39.84
N ASP A 119 28.83 12.98 39.15
CA ASP A 119 28.30 14.34 39.15
C ASP A 119 27.05 14.47 38.28
N HIS A 120 27.03 13.84 37.10
CA HIS A 120 25.95 13.99 36.12
C HIS A 120 25.53 12.66 35.47
N PRO A 121 24.90 11.73 36.22
CA PRO A 121 24.50 10.43 35.67
C PRO A 121 23.42 10.57 34.59
N GLN A 122 22.46 11.47 34.76
CA GLN A 122 21.36 11.66 33.79
C GLN A 122 21.82 12.11 32.41
N THR A 123 22.87 12.92 32.30
CA THR A 123 23.32 13.47 31.01
C THR A 123 23.96 12.40 30.14
N LEU A 124 24.65 11.44 30.76
CA LEU A 124 25.20 10.26 30.08
C LEU A 124 24.10 9.36 29.48
N PHE A 125 23.05 9.09 30.25
CA PHE A 125 21.91 8.30 29.76
C PHE A 125 21.18 9.02 28.63
N ILE A 126 20.87 10.31 28.80
CA ILE A 126 20.17 11.11 27.77
C ILE A 126 21.04 11.22 26.50
N GLY A 127 22.34 11.45 26.65
CA GLY A 127 23.29 11.52 25.54
C GLY A 127 23.37 10.22 24.74
N THR A 128 23.50 9.08 25.42
CA THR A 128 23.61 7.77 24.77
C THR A 128 22.29 7.32 24.14
N LEU A 129 21.17 7.48 24.87
CA LEU A 129 19.85 7.05 24.41
C LEU A 129 19.35 7.90 23.22
N SER A 130 19.59 9.22 23.26
CA SER A 130 19.32 10.08 22.10
C SER A 130 20.19 9.71 20.89
N LEU A 131 21.44 9.32 21.09
CA LEU A 131 22.33 8.93 19.98
C LEU A 131 21.80 7.68 19.29
N VAL A 132 21.47 6.65 20.07
CA VAL A 132 20.89 5.39 19.56
C VAL A 132 19.58 5.66 18.83
N LEU A 133 18.67 6.43 19.43
CA LEU A 133 17.38 6.76 18.84
C LEU A 133 17.53 7.52 17.52
N SER A 134 18.47 8.47 17.45
CA SER A 134 18.75 9.22 16.23
C SER A 134 19.23 8.30 15.10
N VAL A 135 20.22 7.44 15.38
CA VAL A 135 20.75 6.50 14.39
C VAL A 135 19.66 5.56 13.88
N GLN A 136 18.77 5.10 14.77
CA GLN A 136 17.62 4.26 14.39
C GLN A 136 16.64 5.01 13.47
N LEU A 137 16.29 6.27 13.80
CA LEU A 137 15.39 7.09 12.96
C LEU A 137 15.99 7.37 11.59
N ILE A 138 17.28 7.72 11.53
CA ILE A 138 18.00 7.94 10.28
C ILE A 138 18.05 6.65 9.46
N GLY A 139 18.31 5.50 10.09
CA GLY A 139 18.31 4.19 9.45
C GLY A 139 16.96 3.82 8.83
N MET A 140 15.86 4.01 9.58
CA MET A 140 14.50 3.80 9.05
C MET A 140 14.18 4.77 7.90
N GLY A 141 14.61 6.03 8.00
CA GLY A 141 14.49 7.02 6.92
C GLY A 141 15.22 6.56 5.66
N ALA A 142 16.47 6.11 5.78
CA ALA A 142 17.26 5.62 4.66
C ALA A 142 16.64 4.37 4.01
N MET A 143 16.20 3.40 4.81
CA MET A 143 15.51 2.20 4.30
C MET A 143 14.23 2.54 3.56
N SER A 144 13.48 3.53 4.03
CA SER A 144 12.28 4.02 3.34
C SER A 144 12.60 4.57 1.94
N LEU A 145 13.69 5.32 1.79
CA LEU A 145 14.12 5.86 0.50
C LEU A 145 14.52 4.74 -0.46
N GLN A 146 15.24 3.74 0.04
CA GLN A 146 15.61 2.57 -0.74
C GLN A 146 14.36 1.81 -1.21
N ASN A 147 13.42 1.53 -0.30
CA ASN A 147 12.17 0.84 -0.63
C ASN A 147 11.35 1.57 -1.72
N ALA A 148 11.29 2.90 -1.65
CA ALA A 148 10.61 3.70 -2.67
C ALA A 148 11.29 3.61 -4.04
N ARG A 149 12.63 3.51 -4.08
CA ARG A 149 13.40 3.33 -5.31
C ARG A 149 13.22 1.92 -5.88
N TYR A 150 13.33 0.90 -5.02
CA TYR A 150 13.07 -0.49 -5.37
C TYR A 150 11.66 -0.70 -5.93
N PHE A 151 10.64 -0.05 -5.37
CA PHE A 151 9.29 -0.11 -5.91
C PHE A 151 9.20 0.40 -7.34
N LYS A 152 9.88 1.51 -7.66
CA LYS A 152 9.87 2.07 -9.02
C LYS A 152 10.53 1.12 -10.02
N ASP A 153 11.68 0.56 -9.66
CA ASP A 153 12.44 -0.35 -10.52
C ASP A 153 11.68 -1.67 -10.75
N ALA A 154 11.10 -2.23 -9.68
CA ALA A 154 10.26 -3.42 -9.76
C ALA A 154 9.01 -3.19 -10.63
N TYR A 155 8.36 -2.04 -10.48
CA TYR A 155 7.19 -1.69 -11.30
C TYR A 155 7.58 -1.54 -12.78
N TYR A 156 8.70 -0.87 -13.07
CA TYR A 156 9.21 -0.72 -14.43
C TYR A 156 9.48 -2.08 -15.07
N MET A 157 10.20 -2.95 -14.37
CA MET A 157 10.55 -4.29 -14.87
C MET A 157 9.31 -5.16 -15.09
N GLY A 158 8.33 -5.12 -14.17
CA GLY A 158 7.06 -5.83 -14.35
C GLY A 158 6.28 -5.35 -15.57
N SER A 159 6.28 -4.05 -15.84
CA SER A 159 5.61 -3.48 -17.01
C SER A 159 6.27 -3.85 -18.34
N GLU A 160 7.61 -3.95 -18.38
CA GLU A 160 8.34 -4.34 -19.59
C GLU A 160 8.28 -5.86 -19.82
N LEU A 161 8.36 -6.69 -18.77
CA LEU A 161 8.18 -8.15 -18.88
C LEU A 161 6.81 -8.50 -19.49
N ARG A 162 5.75 -7.83 -19.03
CA ARG A 162 4.40 -7.97 -19.60
C ARG A 162 4.36 -7.65 -21.09
N ARG A 163 5.00 -6.55 -21.50
CA ARG A 163 5.08 -6.14 -22.90
C ARG A 163 5.79 -7.17 -23.77
N GLN A 164 6.85 -7.78 -23.25
CA GLN A 164 7.54 -8.87 -23.94
C GLN A 164 6.65 -10.10 -24.05
N LEU A 165 5.95 -10.47 -22.97
CA LEU A 165 5.01 -11.59 -22.98
C LEU A 165 3.85 -11.38 -23.97
N GLU A 166 3.26 -10.18 -24.03
CA GLU A 166 2.20 -9.84 -25.00
C GLU A 166 2.71 -9.83 -26.45
N ARG A 167 4.00 -9.57 -26.69
CA ARG A 167 4.62 -9.69 -28.02
C ARG A 167 4.90 -11.14 -28.41
N LEU A 168 5.33 -11.95 -27.45
CA LEU A 168 5.66 -13.37 -27.64
C LEU A 168 4.41 -14.25 -27.70
N SER A 169 3.33 -13.78 -27.09
CA SER A 169 2.01 -14.38 -27.13
C SER A 169 1.10 -13.50 -27.99
N PRO A 170 1.27 -13.46 -29.33
CA PRO A 170 0.17 -13.10 -30.20
C PRO A 170 -0.82 -14.26 -30.09
N VAL A 171 -1.51 -14.39 -28.96
CA VAL A 171 -2.70 -15.23 -28.88
C VAL A 171 -3.67 -14.60 -29.85
N ASP A 172 -3.72 -15.27 -31.00
CA ASP A 172 -4.75 -15.30 -32.00
C ASP A 172 -6.10 -14.91 -31.39
N SER A 173 -6.35 -13.60 -31.38
CA SER A 173 -7.56 -13.01 -30.80
C SER A 173 -8.80 -13.32 -31.64
N GLN A 174 -8.68 -14.12 -32.70
CA GLN A 174 -9.83 -14.67 -33.44
C GLN A 174 -10.37 -15.97 -32.84
N SER A 175 -9.61 -16.71 -32.03
CA SER A 175 -10.06 -18.04 -31.54
C SER A 175 -10.93 -18.00 -30.27
N THR A 176 -11.06 -16.86 -29.58
CA THR A 176 -11.81 -16.77 -28.30
C THR A 176 -13.23 -16.22 -28.46
N ILE A 177 -13.65 -15.83 -29.67
CA ILE A 177 -15.05 -15.49 -29.97
C ILE A 177 -15.74 -16.65 -30.70
N GLU A 178 -15.58 -17.88 -30.22
CA GLU A 178 -16.64 -18.90 -30.34
C GLU A 178 -16.32 -20.11 -29.44
N PRO A 179 -17.05 -20.26 -28.32
CA PRO A 179 -17.33 -21.61 -27.82
C PRO A 179 -18.80 -21.74 -27.39
N ARG A 180 -19.72 -20.99 -28.01
CA ARG A 180 -21.17 -21.19 -27.79
C ARG A 180 -21.91 -21.80 -28.97
N ALA A 181 -21.55 -21.47 -30.22
CA ALA A 181 -22.22 -22.04 -31.38
C ALA A 181 -21.81 -23.50 -31.65
N ALA A 182 -20.52 -23.82 -31.47
CA ALA A 182 -20.00 -25.17 -31.72
C ALA A 182 -20.50 -26.24 -30.73
N LEU A 183 -20.88 -25.85 -29.50
CA LEU A 183 -21.41 -26.79 -28.51
C LEU A 183 -22.87 -27.17 -28.78
N GLU A 184 -23.63 -26.34 -29.50
CA GLU A 184 -25.03 -26.60 -29.85
C GLU A 184 -25.18 -27.62 -30.99
N HIS A 185 -24.19 -27.71 -31.88
CA HIS A 185 -24.19 -28.68 -32.99
C HIS A 185 -23.61 -30.05 -32.62
N ALA A 186 -22.99 -30.19 -31.44
CA ALA A 186 -22.32 -31.42 -31.00
C ALA A 186 -23.14 -32.28 -30.03
N MET A 187 -24.40 -31.94 -29.74
CA MET A 187 -25.30 -32.87 -29.04
C MET A 187 -25.91 -33.86 -30.04
N PRO A 188 -25.65 -35.17 -29.92
CA PRO A 188 -26.43 -36.16 -30.64
C PRO A 188 -27.89 -36.06 -30.16
N ARG A 189 -28.83 -36.00 -31.11
CA ARG A 189 -30.27 -36.13 -30.83
C ARG A 189 -30.51 -37.33 -29.91
N ALA A 190 -31.34 -37.10 -28.89
CA ALA A 190 -31.73 -38.03 -27.84
C ALA A 190 -31.80 -39.50 -28.32
N SER A 191 -31.10 -40.38 -27.61
CA SER A 191 -31.20 -41.83 -27.78
C SER A 191 -32.62 -42.30 -27.40
N PRO A 192 -33.27 -43.16 -28.22
CA PRO A 192 -34.65 -43.63 -28.00
C PRO A 192 -34.82 -44.54 -26.77
N ILE A 193 -33.74 -44.90 -26.07
CA ILE A 193 -33.75 -45.85 -24.94
C ILE A 193 -34.32 -45.22 -23.65
N GLY A 194 -34.22 -43.90 -23.49
CA GLY A 194 -34.68 -43.22 -22.26
C GLY A 194 -36.21 -43.12 -22.12
N SER A 195 -36.96 -43.09 -23.23
CA SER A 195 -38.42 -42.95 -23.20
C SER A 195 -39.15 -44.25 -22.89
N GLU A 196 -38.57 -45.41 -23.21
CA GLU A 196 -39.17 -46.71 -22.91
C GLU A 196 -39.00 -47.07 -21.43
N LEU A 197 -37.81 -46.83 -20.86
CA LEU A 197 -37.55 -47.01 -19.43
C LEU A 197 -38.43 -46.11 -18.55
N ARG A 198 -38.76 -44.90 -19.02
CA ARG A 198 -39.65 -43.99 -18.31
C ARG A 198 -41.11 -44.45 -18.31
N ARG A 199 -41.57 -45.07 -19.42
CA ARG A 199 -42.93 -45.63 -19.52
C ARG A 199 -43.10 -46.93 -18.74
N GLU A 200 -42.05 -47.76 -18.66
CA GLU A 200 -42.04 -48.96 -17.81
C GLU A 200 -42.08 -48.58 -16.33
N PHE A 201 -41.34 -47.55 -15.92
CA PHE A 201 -41.33 -47.08 -14.53
C PHE A 201 -42.66 -46.45 -14.09
N GLU A 202 -43.34 -45.71 -14.99
CA GLU A 202 -44.68 -45.14 -14.70
C GLU A 202 -45.79 -46.21 -14.64
N ARG A 203 -45.63 -47.37 -15.31
CA ARG A 203 -46.57 -48.50 -15.19
C ARG A 203 -46.42 -49.31 -13.90
N ALA A 204 -45.28 -49.20 -13.21
CA ALA A 204 -44.95 -50.00 -12.04
C ALA A 204 -45.32 -49.36 -10.68
N LEU A 205 -45.89 -48.14 -10.68
CA LEU A 205 -46.30 -47.47 -9.44
C LEU A 205 -47.77 -47.80 -9.10
N PRO A 206 -48.07 -48.38 -7.92
CA PRO A 206 -49.44 -48.59 -7.48
C PRO A 206 -50.11 -47.28 -7.06
N ASP A 207 -51.36 -47.06 -7.50
CA ASP A 207 -52.22 -45.93 -7.15
C ASP A 207 -52.43 -45.83 -5.63
N GLY A 208 -51.72 -44.91 -4.99
CA GLY A 208 -51.99 -44.48 -3.62
C GLY A 208 -52.96 -43.31 -3.64
N SER A 209 -54.26 -43.60 -3.51
CA SER A 209 -55.27 -42.57 -3.22
C SER A 209 -55.04 -42.01 -1.81
N PRO A 210 -55.13 -40.67 -1.60
CA PRO A 210 -55.11 -40.11 -0.26
C PRO A 210 -56.51 -40.21 0.35
N SER A 211 -56.68 -41.09 1.35
CA SER A 211 -57.77 -41.00 2.31
C SER A 211 -57.33 -40.10 3.47
N GLU A 212 -57.70 -38.81 3.42
CA GLU A 212 -57.65 -37.95 4.60
C GLU A 212 -59.01 -38.00 5.30
N ASP A 213 -59.05 -38.77 6.39
CA ASP A 213 -60.13 -38.83 7.36
C ASP A 213 -59.56 -38.43 8.74
N CYS A 214 -60.26 -37.50 9.39
CA CYS A 214 -60.31 -37.24 10.83
C CYS A 214 -59.12 -36.65 11.63
N ARG A 215 -59.42 -35.46 12.18
CA ARG A 215 -59.04 -34.82 13.47
C ARG A 215 -57.82 -33.91 13.55
#